data_AF-A0A832K7P4-F1
#
_entry.id   AF-A0A832K7P4-F1
#
_cell.length_a   1.000
_cell.length_b   1.000
_cell.length_c   1.000
_cell.angle_alpha   90.00
_cell.angle_beta   90.00
_cell.angle_gamma   90.00
#
_symmetry.space_group_name_H-M   'P 1'
#
loop_
_entity.id
_entity.type
_entity.pdbx_description
1 polymer ?
#
loop_
_entity_poly.entity_id
_entity_poly.type
_entity_poly.pdbx_seq_one_letter_code
_entity_poly.pdbx_strand_id
1 'polypeptide(L)'
;MKTRRPSLAKQTHSVRVFGFLKWAYTLGLALATVLGSGAGQEAHPGRILVMPRDGGGRAALAETHRERGRQVERMFPRLGYLQVVRLARGESVSRAVAECRTLSAVAWAEPDWVVTANGLFPNDPYFQNGTQWALNNYGQNGGVADADLDAPEGWDVVATASNVV
;
A
#
# COMPACT_ATOMS: atom_id res chain seq x y z
N MET A 1 -25.43 72.96 9.10
CA MET A 1 -26.06 74.06 9.85
C MET A 1 -27.36 73.55 10.48
N LYS A 2 -27.42 73.53 11.82
CA LYS A 2 -28.57 73.48 12.76
C LYS A 2 -29.95 72.94 12.28
N THR A 3 -30.37 71.75 12.76
CA THR A 3 -31.30 71.47 13.89
C THR A 3 -32.81 71.55 13.59
N ARG A 4 -33.55 70.44 13.85
CA ARG A 4 -34.66 70.34 14.84
C ARG A 4 -35.26 68.91 14.89
N ARG A 5 -35.14 68.24 16.04
CA ARG A 5 -36.15 67.33 16.64
C ARG A 5 -37.00 68.20 17.63
N PRO A 6 -38.04 67.76 18.38
CA PRO A 6 -38.58 66.40 18.63
C PRO A 6 -40.14 66.30 18.73
N SER A 7 -40.71 65.11 19.02
CA SER A 7 -41.79 64.95 20.02
C SER A 7 -42.04 63.46 20.35
N LEU A 8 -42.26 63.18 21.64
CA LEU A 8 -42.48 61.87 22.26
C LEU A 8 -43.96 61.66 22.62
N ALA A 9 -44.42 60.40 22.56
CA ALA A 9 -45.35 59.80 23.54
C ALA A 9 -45.01 58.29 23.58
N LYS A 10 -44.28 57.73 24.57
CA LYS A 10 -44.64 57.37 25.95
C LYS A 10 -45.95 56.57 26.07
N GLN A 11 -45.83 55.26 26.33
CA GLN A 11 -46.41 54.51 27.46
C GLN A 11 -46.45 52.99 27.14
N THR A 12 -46.17 52.02 28.01
CA THR A 12 -45.57 51.91 29.35
C THR A 12 -45.46 50.41 29.71
N HIS A 13 -44.42 50.04 30.49
CA HIS A 13 -44.35 49.01 31.57
C HIS A 13 -44.83 47.55 31.28
N SER A 14 -44.24 46.44 31.76
CA SER A 14 -43.24 46.18 32.79
C SER A 14 -42.85 44.68 32.81
N VAL A 15 -41.55 44.38 32.70
CA VAL A 15 -40.70 43.58 33.62
C VAL A 15 -41.04 42.09 33.93
N ARG A 16 -40.12 41.23 33.44
CA ARG A 16 -39.41 40.04 34.01
C ARG A 16 -40.19 38.91 34.70
N VAL A 17 -39.91 37.67 34.26
CA VAL A 17 -39.57 36.53 35.16
C VAL A 17 -38.51 35.63 34.50
N PHE A 18 -37.47 35.28 35.25
CA PHE A 18 -36.43 34.29 34.94
C PHE A 18 -36.99 32.87 35.07
N GLY A 19 -36.70 31.98 34.11
CA GLY A 19 -36.98 30.54 34.23
C GLY A 19 -35.83 29.72 33.64
N PHE A 20 -35.02 29.12 34.52
CA PHE A 20 -34.04 28.10 34.19
C PHE A 20 -34.75 26.78 33.84
N LEU A 21 -34.39 26.10 32.74
CA LEU A 21 -34.24 24.65 32.78
C LEU A 21 -33.39 24.10 31.63
N LYS A 22 -32.38 23.33 32.05
CA LYS A 22 -31.34 22.68 31.26
C LYS A 22 -31.93 21.65 30.31
N TRP A 23 -31.66 21.74 29.01
CA TRP A 23 -31.78 20.59 28.10
C TRP A 23 -30.38 20.09 27.78
N ALA A 24 -30.17 18.81 28.08
CA ALA A 24 -28.90 18.12 28.14
C ALA A 24 -28.27 17.94 26.75
N TYR A 25 -26.96 18.16 26.67
CA TYR A 25 -26.15 17.69 25.55
C TYR A 25 -26.11 16.16 25.59
N THR A 26 -26.83 15.50 24.71
CA THR A 26 -26.54 14.10 24.37
C THR A 26 -25.32 14.08 23.45
N LEU A 27 -24.15 13.94 24.06
CA LEU A 27 -22.92 13.58 23.37
C LEU A 27 -23.04 12.10 22.95
N GLY A 28 -23.65 11.86 21.79
CA GLY A 28 -23.68 10.54 21.16
C GLY A 28 -22.29 10.24 20.59
N LEU A 29 -21.47 9.51 21.34
CA LEU A 29 -20.22 8.96 20.84
C LEU A 29 -20.54 7.80 19.87
N ALA A 30 -20.71 8.11 18.59
CA ALA A 30 -20.72 7.11 17.54
C ALA A 30 -19.27 6.71 17.25
N LEU A 31 -18.75 5.71 17.99
CA LEU A 31 -17.51 5.05 17.61
C LEU A 31 -17.82 4.14 16.41
N ALA A 32 -17.87 4.71 15.21
CA ALA A 32 -17.86 3.91 14.00
C ALA A 32 -16.49 3.22 13.93
N THR A 33 -16.45 1.93 14.26
CA THR A 33 -15.32 1.09 13.89
C THR A 33 -15.32 1.00 12.37
N VAL A 34 -14.61 1.93 11.73
CA VAL A 34 -14.12 1.69 10.38
C VAL A 34 -13.16 0.51 10.54
N LEU A 35 -13.65 -0.70 10.26
CA LEU A 35 -12.76 -1.78 9.87
C LEU A 35 -12.09 -1.26 8.61
N GLY A 36 -10.91 -0.68 8.80
CA GLY A 36 -10.03 -0.38 7.70
C GLY A 36 -9.86 -1.69 6.96
N SER A 37 -10.47 -1.79 5.78
CA SER A 37 -9.94 -2.66 4.76
C SER A 37 -8.61 -2.03 4.37
N GLY A 38 -7.59 -2.24 5.22
CA GLY A 38 -6.25 -2.28 4.69
C GLY A 38 -6.36 -3.29 3.57
N ALA A 39 -6.12 -2.87 2.33
CA ALA A 39 -5.86 -3.79 1.26
C ALA A 39 -4.63 -4.57 1.72
N GLY A 40 -4.86 -5.64 2.49
CA GLY A 40 -3.83 -6.53 2.96
C GLY A 40 -3.23 -7.08 1.69
N GLN A 41 -1.95 -6.81 1.47
CA GLN A 41 -1.23 -7.35 0.34
C GLN A 41 -1.56 -8.84 0.24
N GLU A 42 -2.09 -9.29 -0.90
CA GLU A 42 -2.55 -10.67 -1.02
C GLU A 42 -1.32 -11.58 -1.14
N ALA A 43 -1.23 -12.62 -0.31
CA ALA A 43 -0.20 -13.64 -0.49
C ALA A 43 -0.68 -14.73 -1.43
N HIS A 44 0.23 -15.29 -2.22
CA HIS A 44 -0.06 -16.51 -2.94
C HIS A 44 -0.49 -17.61 -1.96
N PRO A 45 -1.63 -18.29 -2.19
CA PRO A 45 -2.28 -19.13 -1.16
C PRO A 45 -1.51 -20.40 -0.78
N GLY A 46 -0.49 -20.76 -1.55
CA GLY A 46 0.29 -21.99 -1.33
C GLY A 46 1.78 -21.85 -1.62
N ARG A 47 2.34 -20.63 -1.62
CA ARG A 47 3.78 -20.42 -1.82
C ARG A 47 4.38 -19.54 -0.75
N ILE A 48 5.64 -19.83 -0.43
CA ILE A 48 6.47 -19.03 0.48
C ILE A 48 7.85 -18.82 -0.15
N LEU A 49 8.50 -17.76 0.29
CA LEU A 49 9.90 -17.49 0.02
C LEU A 49 10.73 -17.92 1.23
N VAL A 50 11.78 -18.70 1.00
CA VAL A 50 12.69 -19.18 2.05
C VAL A 50 14.12 -18.88 1.65
N MET A 51 14.81 -18.12 2.49
CA MET A 51 16.25 -17.87 2.35
C MET A 51 17.03 -18.85 3.23
N PRO A 52 17.85 -19.74 2.66
CA PRO A 52 18.74 -20.59 3.42
C PRO A 52 19.79 -19.77 4.18
N ARG A 53 20.19 -20.26 5.35
CA ARG A 53 21.43 -19.81 6.01
C ARG A 53 22.63 -20.47 5.34
N ASP A 54 23.75 -19.73 5.23
CA ASP A 54 24.98 -20.23 4.62
C ASP A 54 25.55 -21.49 5.33
N GLY A 55 26.49 -22.18 4.68
CA GLY A 55 27.33 -23.19 5.34
C GLY A 55 26.62 -24.47 5.79
N GLY A 56 25.47 -24.83 5.20
CA GLY A 56 24.79 -26.12 5.46
C GLY A 56 23.26 -26.06 5.45
N GLY A 57 22.68 -24.86 5.53
CA GLY A 57 21.22 -24.68 5.59
C GLY A 57 20.47 -25.25 4.40
N ARG A 58 21.08 -25.28 3.20
CA ARG A 58 20.45 -25.79 1.98
C ARG A 58 20.11 -27.28 2.03
N ALA A 59 21.05 -28.11 2.52
CA ALA A 59 20.84 -29.55 2.58
C ALA A 59 19.79 -29.90 3.65
N ALA A 60 19.88 -29.25 4.82
CA ALA A 60 18.88 -29.39 5.87
C ALA A 60 17.49 -28.92 5.43
N LEU A 61 17.39 -27.81 4.68
CA LEU A 61 16.12 -27.33 4.14
C LEU A 61 15.52 -28.28 3.11
N ALA A 62 16.32 -28.84 2.21
CA ALA A 62 15.84 -29.82 1.24
C ALA A 62 15.21 -31.03 1.93
N GLU A 63 15.81 -31.50 3.02
CA GLU A 63 15.26 -32.57 3.86
C GLU A 63 13.92 -32.16 4.49
N THR A 64 13.88 -31.01 5.18
CA THR A 64 12.66 -30.50 5.80
C THR A 64 11.52 -30.33 4.77
N HIS A 65 11.82 -29.82 3.58
CA HIS A 65 10.82 -29.70 2.52
C HIS A 65 10.26 -31.06 2.11
N ARG A 66 11.13 -32.06 1.94
CA ARG A 66 10.72 -33.43 1.61
C ARG A 66 9.86 -34.06 2.69
N GLU A 67 10.23 -33.92 3.97
CA GLU A 67 9.47 -34.43 5.12
C GLU A 67 8.07 -33.79 5.22
N ARG A 68 7.98 -32.49 4.92
CA ARG A 68 6.72 -31.73 4.92
C ARG A 68 5.90 -31.90 3.66
N GLY A 69 6.41 -32.60 2.64
CA GLY A 69 5.75 -32.70 1.32
C GLY A 69 5.71 -31.39 0.54
N ARG A 70 6.59 -30.44 0.87
CA ARG A 70 6.77 -29.16 0.16
C ARG A 70 7.68 -29.37 -1.05
N GLN A 71 7.54 -28.54 -2.07
CA GLN A 71 8.33 -28.63 -3.30
C GLN A 71 8.98 -27.29 -3.64
N VAL A 72 10.27 -27.31 -3.97
CA VAL A 72 10.97 -26.11 -4.45
C VAL A 72 10.61 -25.91 -5.93
N GLU A 73 9.81 -24.90 -6.24
CA GLU A 73 9.42 -24.58 -7.62
C GLU A 73 10.49 -23.78 -8.36
N ARG A 74 11.21 -22.94 -7.63
CA ARG A 74 12.28 -22.11 -8.19
C ARG A 74 13.38 -21.87 -7.17
N MET A 75 14.61 -21.75 -7.66
CA MET A 75 15.77 -21.43 -6.86
C MET A 75 16.61 -20.38 -7.56
N PHE A 76 17.14 -19.42 -6.80
CA PHE A 76 17.95 -18.33 -7.32
C PHE A 76 19.36 -18.36 -6.71
N PRO A 77 20.33 -19.09 -7.32
CA PRO A 77 21.68 -19.24 -6.76
C PRO A 77 22.42 -17.91 -6.58
N ARG A 78 22.18 -16.94 -7.48
CA ARG A 78 22.80 -15.60 -7.42
C ARG A 78 22.23 -14.72 -6.30
N LEU A 79 21.10 -15.11 -5.72
CA LEU A 79 20.44 -14.44 -4.59
C LEU A 79 20.55 -15.30 -3.32
N GLY A 80 21.74 -15.85 -3.04
CA GLY A 80 21.97 -16.66 -1.84
C GLY A 80 21.17 -17.96 -1.80
N TYR A 81 20.78 -18.50 -2.97
CA TYR A 81 19.92 -19.67 -3.10
C TYR A 81 18.51 -19.49 -2.54
N LEU A 82 17.94 -18.28 -2.62
CA LEU A 82 16.52 -18.04 -2.35
C LEU A 82 15.65 -19.09 -3.04
N GLN A 83 14.70 -19.66 -2.30
CA GLN A 83 13.79 -20.69 -2.77
C GLN A 83 12.35 -20.17 -2.80
N VAL A 84 11.68 -20.42 -3.92
CA VAL A 84 10.21 -20.35 -4.01
C VAL A 84 9.70 -21.75 -3.71
N VAL A 85 8.99 -21.91 -2.60
CA VAL A 85 8.55 -23.21 -2.10
C VAL A 85 7.04 -23.30 -2.16
N ARG A 86 6.54 -24.28 -2.92
CA ARG A 86 5.13 -24.69 -2.89
C ARG A 86 4.85 -25.54 -1.66
N LEU A 87 3.82 -25.15 -0.93
CA LEU A 87 3.35 -25.81 0.27
C LEU A 87 2.58 -27.09 -0.03
N ALA A 88 2.47 -27.96 0.97
CA ALA A 88 1.62 -29.14 0.86
C ALA A 88 0.13 -28.74 0.78
N ARG A 89 -0.71 -29.60 0.20
CA ARG A 89 -2.15 -29.31 0.05
C ARG A 89 -2.79 -29.08 1.42
N GLY A 90 -3.45 -27.92 1.58
CA GLY A 90 -4.14 -27.55 2.82
C GLY A 90 -3.23 -26.98 3.92
N GLU A 91 -1.93 -26.84 3.65
CA GLU A 91 -1.00 -26.18 4.55
C GLU A 91 -1.21 -24.66 4.55
N SER A 92 -1.23 -24.04 5.74
CA SER A 92 -1.37 -22.60 5.88
C SER A 92 -0.03 -21.89 5.64
N VAL A 93 -0.04 -20.86 4.78
CA VAL A 93 1.10 -19.98 4.51
C VAL A 93 1.68 -19.38 5.79
N SER A 94 0.84 -18.80 6.64
CA SER A 94 1.31 -18.15 7.87
C SER A 94 1.95 -19.14 8.83
N ARG A 95 1.40 -20.36 8.94
CA ARG A 95 1.97 -21.43 9.76
C ARG A 95 3.29 -21.94 9.20
N ALA A 96 3.37 -22.15 7.89
CA ALA A 96 4.59 -22.60 7.22
C ALA A 96 5.73 -21.57 7.36
N VAL A 97 5.43 -20.28 7.20
CA VAL A 97 6.39 -19.20 7.41
C VAL A 97 6.86 -19.17 8.86
N ALA A 98 5.94 -19.21 9.82
CA ALA A 98 6.28 -19.21 11.24
C ALA A 98 7.17 -20.40 11.62
N GLU A 99 6.87 -21.58 11.10
CA GLU A 99 7.70 -22.77 11.28
C GLU A 99 9.08 -22.61 10.64
N CYS A 100 9.16 -22.14 9.38
CA CYS A 100 10.46 -21.97 8.72
C CYS A 100 11.37 -21.02 9.50
N ARG A 101 10.81 -19.97 10.11
CA ARG A 101 11.58 -19.01 10.92
C ARG A 101 12.20 -19.62 12.19
N THR A 102 11.72 -20.76 12.67
CA THR A 102 12.33 -21.45 13.83
C THR A 102 13.50 -22.35 13.47
N LEU A 103 13.69 -22.65 12.17
CA LEU A 103 14.76 -23.53 11.71
C LEU A 103 16.10 -22.80 11.70
N SER A 104 17.13 -23.40 12.30
CA SER A 104 18.51 -22.88 12.28
C SER A 104 19.08 -22.78 10.86
N ALA A 105 18.57 -23.61 9.95
CA ALA A 105 18.92 -23.64 8.53
C ALA A 105 18.34 -22.47 7.71
N VAL A 106 17.45 -21.65 8.29
CA VAL A 106 16.77 -20.53 7.62
C VAL A 106 17.36 -19.21 8.10
N ALA A 107 17.68 -18.33 7.16
CA ALA A 107 18.04 -16.95 7.44
C ALA A 107 16.76 -16.11 7.64
N TRP A 108 15.81 -16.25 6.73
CA TRP A 108 14.47 -15.66 6.84
C TRP A 108 13.46 -16.43 5.96
N ALA A 109 12.17 -16.26 6.27
CA ALA A 109 11.07 -16.77 5.46
C ALA A 109 9.90 -15.78 5.48
N GLU A 110 9.18 -15.69 4.37
CA GLU A 110 8.02 -14.82 4.20
C GLU A 110 6.99 -15.39 3.22
N PRO A 111 5.74 -14.90 3.24
CA PRO A 111 4.78 -15.21 2.20
C PRO A 111 5.27 -14.73 0.82
N ASP A 112 4.91 -15.46 -0.23
CA ASP A 112 5.07 -14.98 -1.60
C ASP A 112 3.97 -13.96 -1.90
N TRP A 113 4.23 -12.69 -1.60
CA TRP A 113 3.26 -11.62 -1.77
C TRP A 113 3.04 -11.27 -3.24
N VAL A 114 1.78 -11.07 -3.62
CA VAL A 114 1.41 -10.46 -4.89
C VAL A 114 1.78 -8.98 -4.81
N VAL A 115 2.57 -8.52 -5.78
CA VAL A 115 2.96 -7.12 -5.96
C VAL A 115 2.33 -6.60 -7.24
N THR A 116 1.82 -5.38 -7.18
CA THR A 116 1.27 -4.66 -8.33
C THR A 116 1.97 -3.32 -8.48
N ALA A 117 2.11 -2.85 -9.72
CA ALA A 117 2.58 -1.49 -9.96
C ALA A 117 1.52 -0.50 -9.48
N ASN A 118 1.93 0.52 -8.73
CA ASN A 118 1.05 1.60 -8.26
C ASN A 118 0.77 2.66 -9.35
N GLY A 119 1.31 2.45 -10.55
CA GLY A 119 1.22 3.33 -11.71
C GLY A 119 2.32 2.95 -12.72
N LEU A 120 2.07 3.24 -14.00
CA LEU A 120 3.03 2.99 -15.09
C LEU A 120 3.88 4.23 -15.42
N PHE A 121 3.57 5.35 -14.76
CA PHE A 121 4.32 6.59 -14.83
C PHE A 121 5.39 6.68 -13.72
N PRO A 122 6.63 7.11 -14.04
CA PRO A 122 7.67 7.32 -13.06
C PRO A 122 7.26 8.36 -12.01
N ASN A 123 7.64 8.12 -10.76
CA ASN A 123 7.54 9.08 -9.67
C ASN A 123 8.75 10.03 -9.59
N ASP A 124 9.57 10.08 -10.65
CA ASP A 124 10.71 10.98 -10.76
C ASP A 124 10.25 12.44 -10.89
N PRO A 125 10.71 13.37 -10.04
CA PRO A 125 10.29 14.76 -10.10
C PRO A 125 10.54 15.47 -11.44
N TYR A 126 11.59 15.09 -12.17
CA TYR A 126 11.91 15.64 -13.50
C TYR A 126 11.07 15.05 -14.62
N PHE A 127 10.60 13.82 -14.45
CA PHE A 127 9.53 13.28 -15.29
C PHE A 127 8.24 14.08 -15.03
N GLN A 128 7.87 14.25 -13.76
CA GLN A 128 6.61 14.89 -13.36
C GLN A 128 6.53 16.38 -13.70
N ASN A 129 7.65 17.11 -13.60
CA ASN A 129 7.69 18.53 -13.96
C ASN A 129 7.92 18.78 -15.47
N GLY A 130 7.98 17.70 -16.27
CA GLY A 130 8.10 17.78 -17.72
C GLY A 130 9.51 18.13 -18.23
N THR A 131 10.54 18.08 -17.39
CA THR A 131 11.94 18.28 -17.81
C THR A 131 12.44 17.11 -18.67
N GLN A 132 11.98 15.89 -18.40
CA GLN A 132 12.31 14.69 -19.20
C GLN A 132 11.46 14.62 -20.48
N TRP A 133 11.38 15.71 -21.23
CA TRP A 133 10.58 15.81 -22.47
C TRP A 133 10.94 14.72 -23.48
N ALA A 134 12.20 14.26 -23.51
CA ALA A 134 12.63 13.20 -24.42
C ALA A 134 11.94 11.86 -24.16
N LEU A 135 11.35 11.65 -22.97
CA LEU A 135 10.58 10.45 -22.64
C LEU A 135 9.07 10.65 -22.86
N ASN A 136 8.58 11.87 -22.66
CA ASN A 136 7.17 12.23 -22.80
C ASN A 136 7.03 13.75 -22.95
N ASN A 137 6.55 14.19 -24.10
CA ASN A 137 6.40 15.58 -24.50
C ASN A 137 4.96 15.83 -24.94
N TYR A 138 4.18 16.39 -24.03
CA TYR A 138 2.79 16.79 -24.25
C TYR A 138 2.67 18.29 -24.56
N GLY A 139 3.76 18.92 -25.01
CA GLY A 139 3.83 20.35 -25.33
C GLY A 139 4.17 21.25 -24.14
N GLN A 140 4.66 20.67 -23.03
CA GLN A 140 5.12 21.44 -21.87
C GLN A 140 6.28 22.37 -22.22
N ASN A 141 6.43 23.45 -21.46
CA ASN A 141 7.57 24.38 -21.56
C ASN A 141 7.80 24.97 -22.98
N GLY A 142 6.76 25.01 -23.82
CA GLY A 142 6.84 25.49 -25.20
C GLY A 142 7.41 24.47 -26.19
N GLY A 143 7.50 23.19 -25.82
CA GLY A 143 7.87 22.09 -26.72
C GLY A 143 6.81 21.80 -27.78
N VAL A 144 7.23 21.12 -28.86
CA VAL A 144 6.30 20.54 -29.85
C VAL A 144 5.79 19.23 -29.27
N ALA A 145 4.49 19.14 -29.00
CA ALA A 145 3.89 17.90 -28.50
C ALA A 145 4.19 16.73 -29.45
N ASP A 146 4.33 15.52 -28.88
CA ASP A 146 4.60 14.26 -29.59
C ASP A 146 6.03 14.14 -30.17
N ALA A 147 6.88 15.15 -29.95
CA ALA A 147 8.29 15.09 -30.35
C ALA A 147 9.15 14.43 -29.25
N ASP A 148 8.88 13.16 -28.96
CA ASP A 148 9.59 12.37 -27.94
C ASP A 148 9.81 10.89 -28.35
N LEU A 149 9.91 9.97 -27.38
CA LEU A 149 10.21 8.54 -27.57
C LEU A 149 9.01 7.62 -27.29
N ASP A 150 7.83 8.18 -27.01
CA ASP A 150 6.60 7.48 -26.65
C ASP A 150 6.81 6.49 -25.49
N ALA A 151 7.56 6.91 -24.47
CA ALA A 151 7.97 6.00 -23.40
C ALA A 151 6.77 5.47 -22.57
N PRO A 152 5.81 6.31 -22.14
CA PRO A 152 4.61 5.82 -21.47
C PRO A 152 3.83 4.79 -22.28
N GLU A 153 3.63 5.03 -23.57
CA GLU A 153 2.95 4.15 -24.51
C GLU A 153 3.72 2.82 -24.63
N GLY A 154 5.05 2.88 -24.72
CA GLY A 154 5.90 1.70 -24.75
C GLY A 154 5.84 0.86 -23.48
N TRP A 155 5.78 1.49 -22.30
CA TRP A 155 5.68 0.79 -21.01
C TRP A 155 4.34 0.07 -20.83
N ASP A 156 3.27 0.55 -21.46
CA ASP A 156 1.96 -0.12 -21.48
C ASP A 156 1.96 -1.39 -22.35
N VAL A 157 2.86 -1.50 -23.34
CA VAL A 157 2.91 -2.62 -24.29
C VAL A 157 3.74 -3.80 -23.77
N VAL A 158 4.89 -3.54 -23.12
CA VAL A 158 5.81 -4.60 -22.67
C VAL A 158 6.07 -4.52 -21.17
N ALA A 159 5.32 -5.31 -20.40
CA ALA A 159 5.48 -5.40 -18.95
C ALA A 159 6.26 -6.64 -18.48
N THR A 160 6.80 -7.45 -19.40
CA THR A 160 7.53 -8.68 -19.06
C THR A 160 8.87 -8.77 -19.77
N ALA A 161 9.91 -9.18 -19.04
CA ALA A 161 11.23 -9.46 -19.58
C ALA A 161 11.62 -10.90 -19.20
N SER A 162 11.17 -11.87 -20.00
CA SER A 162 11.30 -13.31 -19.73
C SER A 162 12.75 -13.83 -19.75
N ASN A 163 13.70 -13.01 -20.20
CA ASN A 163 15.13 -13.32 -20.31
C ASN A 163 16.02 -12.56 -19.30
N VAL A 164 15.44 -11.79 -18.37
CA VAL A 164 16.18 -11.08 -17.32
C VAL A 164 16.05 -11.88 -16.01
N VAL A 165 17.19 -12.37 -15.50
CA VAL A 165 17.29 -13.24 -14.30
C VAL A 165 18.24 -12.67 -13.26
#